data_AF-A0A951WW73-F1
#
_entry.id   AF-A0A951WW73-F1
#
_cell.length_a   1.000
_cell.length_b   1.000
_cell.length_c   1.000
_cell.angle_alpha   90.00
_cell.angle_beta   90.00
_cell.angle_gamma   90.00
#
_symmetry.space_group_name_H-M   'P 1'
#
loop_
_entity.id
_entity.type
_entity.pdbx_description
1 polymer ?
#
loop_
_entity_poly.entity_id
_entity_poly.type
_entity_poly.pdbx_seq_one_letter_code
_entity_poly.pdbx_strand_id
1 'polypeptide(L)'
;MATQTPVEKTLVEFALGTISSFLKWDILRVLYDSPEGVLSAAQVEARTRRSPADVEAGLRALNADRIIVAVRSQGETRYRITHHSGLRRTIDSFLAACHNRDFRLTVIQQMMRSEQPSGAAVARG
;
A
#
# COMPACT_ATOMS: atom_id res chain seq x y z
N MET A 1 26.71 -0.98 5.22
CA MET A 1 25.26 -1.19 4.98
C MET A 1 24.63 -1.44 6.33
N ALA A 2 23.64 -0.64 6.76
CA ALA A 2 22.95 -0.92 8.01
C ALA A 2 22.18 -2.23 7.88
N THR A 3 22.39 -3.16 8.82
CA THR A 3 21.69 -4.44 8.86
C THR A 3 20.25 -4.17 9.30
N GLN A 4 19.27 -4.55 8.47
CA GLN A 4 17.86 -4.45 8.85
C GLN A 4 17.57 -5.36 10.03
N THR A 5 16.77 -4.87 10.98
CA THR A 5 16.26 -5.68 12.08
C THR A 5 15.29 -6.76 11.55
N PRO A 6 15.08 -7.86 12.29
CA PRO A 6 14.10 -8.88 11.90
C PRO A 6 12.70 -8.33 11.64
N VAL A 7 12.27 -7.33 12.42
CA VAL A 7 10.98 -6.65 12.26
C VAL A 7 10.94 -5.88 10.94
N GLU A 8 11.97 -5.09 10.63
CA GLU A 8 12.04 -4.35 9.36
C GLU A 8 12.02 -5.28 8.16
N LYS A 9 12.67 -6.45 8.25
CA LYS A 9 12.64 -7.46 7.19
C LYS A 9 11.21 -7.95 6.93
N THR A 10 10.45 -8.28 7.98
CA THR A 10 9.04 -8.71 7.84
C THR A 10 8.16 -7.59 7.26
N LEU A 11 8.39 -6.34 7.64
CA LEU A 11 7.62 -5.20 7.08
C LEU A 11 7.94 -4.94 5.61
N VAL A 12 9.19 -5.18 5.20
CA VAL A 12 9.60 -5.13 3.79
C VAL A 12 8.98 -6.28 2.99
N GLU A 13 8.99 -7.50 3.53
CA GLU A 13 8.31 -8.66 2.91
C GLU A 13 6.81 -8.40 2.75
N PHE A 14 6.16 -7.80 3.76
CA PHE A 14 4.77 -7.36 3.67
C PHE A 14 4.58 -6.33 2.53
N ALA A 15 5.47 -5.33 2.45
CA ALA A 15 5.41 -4.31 1.41
C ALA A 15 5.53 -4.91 0.01
N LEU A 16 6.46 -5.85 -0.21
CA LEU A 16 6.69 -6.45 -1.52
C LEU A 16 5.62 -7.48 -1.91
N GLY A 17 5.12 -8.27 -0.96
CA GLY A 17 4.17 -9.35 -1.24
C GLY A 17 2.70 -8.90 -1.26
N THR A 18 2.34 -7.91 -0.44
CA THR A 18 0.93 -7.50 -0.26
C THR A 18 0.65 -6.14 -0.90
N ILE A 19 1.50 -5.16 -0.65
CA ILE A 19 1.30 -3.81 -1.18
C ILE A 19 1.75 -3.76 -2.62
N SER A 20 2.94 -4.28 -2.92
CA SER A 20 3.54 -4.59 -4.22
C SER A 20 3.56 -3.49 -5.29
N SER A 21 2.85 -2.37 -5.13
CA SER A 21 2.80 -1.23 -6.05
C SER A 21 2.71 0.09 -5.29
N PHE A 22 3.28 1.15 -5.86
CA PHE A 22 3.24 2.48 -5.26
C PHE A 22 1.81 3.03 -5.11
N LEU A 23 0.92 2.68 -6.03
CA LEU A 23 -0.49 3.08 -5.96
C LEU A 23 -1.18 2.51 -4.71
N LYS A 24 -1.00 1.22 -4.41
CA LYS A 24 -1.57 0.58 -3.23
C LYS A 24 -1.01 1.20 -1.94
N TRP A 25 0.28 1.54 -1.92
CA TRP A 25 0.90 2.24 -0.80
C TRP A 25 0.30 3.63 -0.61
N ASP A 26 0.20 4.43 -1.68
CA ASP A 26 -0.38 5.78 -1.63
C ASP A 26 -1.81 5.77 -1.07
N ILE A 27 -2.65 4.85 -1.54
CA ILE A 27 -4.03 4.69 -1.06
C ILE A 27 -4.06 4.33 0.44
N LEU A 28 -3.25 3.36 0.86
CA LEU A 28 -3.17 2.95 2.26
C LEU A 28 -2.73 4.08 3.18
N ARG A 29 -1.71 4.84 2.77
CA ARG A 29 -1.22 5.98 3.52
C ARG A 29 -2.30 7.02 3.70
N VAL A 30 -3.01 7.37 2.62
CA VAL A 30 -4.11 8.34 2.65
C VAL A 30 -5.26 7.89 3.57
N LEU A 31 -5.60 6.60 3.58
CA LEU A 31 -6.62 6.05 4.48
C LEU A 31 -6.17 6.04 5.94
N TYR A 32 -4.89 5.74 6.19
CA TYR A 32 -4.31 5.70 7.53
C TYR A 32 -4.18 7.10 8.15
N ASP A 33 -3.74 8.07 7.34
CA ASP A 33 -3.55 9.47 7.77
C ASP A 33 -4.89 10.23 7.89
N SER A 34 -6.01 9.63 7.49
CA SER A 34 -7.33 10.27 7.52
C SER A 34 -7.87 10.35 8.96
N PRO A 35 -8.19 11.55 9.48
CA PRO A 35 -8.80 11.69 10.81
C PRO A 35 -10.12 10.91 10.95
N GLU A 36 -10.87 10.80 9.86
CA GLU A 36 -12.15 10.09 9.80
C GLU A 36 -11.98 8.56 9.78
N GLY A 37 -10.79 8.06 9.42
CA GLY A 37 -10.50 6.64 9.24
C GLY A 37 -11.30 5.96 8.13
N VAL A 38 -12.06 6.73 7.32
CA VAL A 38 -12.92 6.24 6.24
C VAL A 38 -13.08 7.30 5.14
N LEU A 39 -12.83 6.93 3.88
CA LEU A 39 -12.85 7.86 2.74
C LEU A 39 -13.64 7.30 1.56
N SER A 40 -14.25 8.17 0.76
CA SER A 40 -14.78 7.77 -0.55
C SER A 40 -13.68 7.72 -1.61
N ALA A 41 -13.98 7.09 -2.76
CA ALA A 41 -13.03 7.01 -3.88
C ALA A 41 -12.58 8.41 -4.35
N ALA A 42 -13.50 9.36 -4.45
CA ALA A 42 -13.21 10.75 -4.83
C ALA A 42 -12.27 11.45 -3.84
N GLN A 43 -12.42 11.19 -2.53
CA GLN A 43 -11.52 11.75 -1.53
C GLN A 43 -10.11 11.13 -1.61
N VAL A 44 -10.01 9.83 -1.90
CA VAL A 44 -8.73 9.16 -2.12
C VAL A 44 -8.05 9.69 -3.38
N GLU A 45 -8.79 9.89 -4.47
CA GLU A 45 -8.30 10.51 -5.70
C GLU A 45 -7.71 11.90 -5.44
N ALA A 46 -8.48 12.79 -4.79
CA ALA A 46 -8.05 14.16 -4.50
C ALA A 46 -6.75 14.20 -3.67
N ARG A 47 -6.59 13.26 -2.73
CA ARG A 47 -5.42 13.20 -1.84
C ARG A 47 -4.21 12.50 -2.46
N THR A 48 -4.42 11.50 -3.31
CA THR A 48 -3.33 10.79 -4.00
C THR A 48 -2.87 11.48 -5.28
N ARG A 49 -3.71 12.36 -5.87
CA ARG A 49 -3.49 12.98 -7.19
C ARG A 49 -3.26 11.97 -8.32
N ARG A 50 -3.84 10.78 -8.19
CA ARG A 50 -3.86 9.73 -9.21
C ARG A 50 -5.14 9.82 -10.03
N SER A 51 -5.18 9.17 -11.19
CA SER A 51 -6.40 9.18 -12.01
C SER A 51 -7.54 8.42 -11.30
N PRO A 52 -8.82 8.77 -11.55
CA PRO A 52 -9.96 8.02 -11.01
C PRO A 52 -9.88 6.52 -11.31
N ALA A 53 -9.51 6.16 -12.54
CA ALA A 53 -9.40 4.78 -12.98
C ALA A 53 -8.35 3.99 -12.20
N ASP A 54 -7.17 4.59 -11.95
CA ASP A 54 -6.12 3.97 -11.14
C ASP A 54 -6.59 3.79 -9.69
N VAL A 55 -7.17 4.85 -9.10
CA VAL A 55 -7.64 4.82 -7.71
C VAL A 55 -8.69 3.74 -7.51
N GLU A 56 -9.67 3.63 -8.42
CA GLU A 56 -10.67 2.58 -8.37
C GLU A 56 -10.05 1.18 -8.49
N ALA A 57 -9.12 0.98 -9.43
CA ALA A 57 -8.43 -0.31 -9.58
C ALA A 57 -7.65 -0.67 -8.31
N GLY A 58 -6.94 0.29 -7.72
CA GLY A 58 -6.19 0.12 -6.47
C GLY A 58 -7.09 -0.19 -5.28
N LEU A 59 -8.21 0.52 -5.12
CA LEU A 59 -9.20 0.26 -4.07
C LEU A 59 -9.83 -1.12 -4.22
N ARG A 60 -10.20 -1.52 -5.45
CA ARG A 60 -10.72 -2.87 -5.72
C ARG A 60 -9.70 -3.94 -5.35
N ALA A 61 -8.45 -3.78 -5.76
CA ALA A 61 -7.37 -4.73 -5.47
C ALA A 61 -7.13 -4.86 -3.95
N LEU A 62 -6.98 -3.74 -3.23
CA LEU A 62 -6.80 -3.75 -1.77
C LEU A 62 -8.00 -4.36 -1.02
N ASN A 63 -9.22 -4.16 -1.53
CA ASN A 63 -10.41 -4.74 -0.94
C ASN A 63 -10.49 -6.26 -1.20
N ALA A 64 -10.10 -6.71 -2.40
CA ALA A 64 -9.98 -8.14 -2.71
C ALA A 64 -8.94 -8.83 -1.81
N ASP A 65 -7.81 -8.16 -1.55
CA ASP A 65 -6.75 -8.61 -0.65
C ASP A 65 -7.12 -8.49 0.85
N ARG A 66 -8.34 -8.01 1.17
CA ARG A 66 -8.86 -7.78 2.54
C ARG A 66 -8.04 -6.81 3.38
N ILE A 67 -7.21 -5.99 2.73
CA ILE A 67 -6.39 -4.94 3.34
C ILE A 67 -7.26 -3.75 3.75
N ILE A 68 -8.20 -3.40 2.87
CA ILE A 68 -9.26 -2.43 3.15
C ILE A 68 -10.62 -3.10 3.07
N VAL A 69 -11.65 -2.40 3.55
CA VAL A 69 -13.03 -2.85 3.50
C VAL A 69 -13.89 -1.75 2.91
N ALA A 70 -14.69 -2.10 1.91
CA ALA A 70 -15.77 -1.26 1.40
C ALA A 70 -16.97 -1.26 2.37
N VAL A 71 -17.45 -0.07 2.73
CA VAL A 71 -18.63 0.15 3.55
C VAL A 71 -19.61 1.05 2.80
N ARG A 72 -20.90 0.71 2.82
CA ARG A 72 -21.94 1.58 2.28
C ARG A 72 -22.38 2.57 3.35
N SER A 73 -22.34 3.85 3.04
CA SER A 73 -22.77 4.93 3.93
C SER A 73 -23.43 6.02 3.10
N GLN A 74 -24.67 6.40 3.46
CA GLN A 74 -25.42 7.46 2.78
C GLN A 74 -25.52 7.30 1.25
N GLY A 75 -25.67 6.05 0.76
CA GLY A 75 -25.74 5.75 -0.67
C GLY A 75 -24.39 5.71 -1.41
N GLU A 76 -23.30 6.10 -0.76
CA GLU A 76 -21.94 6.08 -1.31
C GLU A 76 -21.13 4.88 -0.79
N THR A 77 -20.22 4.35 -1.62
CA THR A 77 -19.20 3.39 -1.15
C THR A 77 -18.02 4.16 -0.58
N ARG A 78 -17.67 3.84 0.67
CA ARG A 78 -16.49 4.37 1.35
C ARG A 78 -15.57 3.23 1.76
N TYR A 79 -14.31 3.54 2.03
CA TYR A 79 -13.26 2.57 2.26
C TYR A 79 -12.50 2.91 3.54
N ARG A 80 -12.11 1.87 4.28
CA ARG A 80 -11.28 1.99 5.48
C ARG A 80 -10.34 0.82 5.59
N ILE A 81 -9.25 0.97 6.35
CA ILE A 81 -8.34 -0.15 6.67
C ILE A 81 -9.10 -1.21 7.46
N THR A 82 -8.79 -2.49 7.20
CA THR A 82 -9.39 -3.63 7.88
C THR A 82 -9.27 -3.57 9.42
N HIS A 83 -10.26 -4.14 10.11
CA HIS A 83 -10.24 -4.34 11.56
C HIS A 83 -9.64 -5.69 11.97
N HIS A 84 -9.27 -6.54 11.01
CA HIS A 84 -8.67 -7.84 11.32
C HIS A 84 -7.36 -7.63 12.09
N SER A 85 -7.34 -7.99 13.38
CA SER A 85 -6.36 -7.50 14.35
C SER A 85 -4.90 -7.81 13.98
N GLY A 86 -4.63 -8.96 13.36
CA GLY A 86 -3.27 -9.32 12.93
C GLY A 86 -2.78 -8.48 11.75
N LEU A 87 -3.64 -8.28 10.76
CA LEU A 87 -3.30 -7.54 9.55
C LEU A 87 -3.24 -6.03 9.84
N ARG A 88 -4.16 -5.54 10.67
CA ARG A 88 -4.16 -4.16 11.13
C ARG A 88 -2.85 -3.78 11.82
N ARG A 89 -2.38 -4.58 12.78
CA ARG A 89 -1.08 -4.34 13.45
C ARG A 89 0.10 -4.31 12.46
N THR A 90 0.06 -5.15 11.43
CA THR A 90 1.11 -5.19 10.41
C THR A 90 1.10 -3.91 9.58
N ILE A 91 -0.09 -3.45 9.14
CA ILE A 91 -0.27 -2.20 8.40
C ILE A 91 0.17 -1.00 9.26
N ASP A 92 -0.25 -0.94 10.52
CA ASP A 92 0.12 0.13 11.45
C ASP A 92 1.65 0.18 11.63
N SER A 93 2.28 -0.98 11.84
CA SER A 93 3.75 -1.08 11.99
C SER A 93 4.49 -0.68 10.72
N PHE A 94 3.99 -1.09 9.55
CA PHE A 94 4.56 -0.72 8.26
C PHE A 94 4.49 0.78 8.03
N LEU A 95 3.30 1.39 8.17
CA LEU A 95 3.10 2.81 7.94
C LEU A 95 3.83 3.67 9.00
N ALA A 96 3.90 3.21 10.25
CA ALA A 96 4.74 3.83 11.26
C ALA A 96 6.22 3.80 10.85
N ALA A 97 6.74 2.65 10.41
CA ALA A 97 8.12 2.52 9.93
C ALA A 97 8.42 3.40 8.71
N CYS A 98 7.43 3.68 7.84
CA CYS A 98 7.60 4.61 6.71
C CYS A 98 7.91 6.07 7.12
N HIS A 99 7.70 6.46 8.39
CA HIS A 99 8.16 7.74 8.91
C HIS A 99 9.69 7.80 9.03
N ASN A 100 10.35 6.65 9.23
CA ASN A 100 11.80 6.56 9.15
C ASN A 100 12.24 6.68 7.67
N ARG A 101 13.09 7.67 7.40
CA ARG A 101 13.60 7.97 6.06
C ARG A 101 14.35 6.78 5.45
N ASP A 102 15.21 6.11 6.21
CA ASP A 102 16.05 5.02 5.71
C ASP A 102 15.24 3.77 5.40
N PHE A 103 14.26 3.47 6.26
CA PHE A 103 13.29 2.41 5.99
C PHE A 103 12.49 2.70 4.72
N ARG A 104 11.94 3.92 4.59
CA ARG A 104 11.18 4.33 3.41
C ARG A 104 11.99 4.24 2.13
N LEU A 105 13.24 4.71 2.14
CA LEU A 105 14.15 4.60 1.00
C LEU A 105 14.42 3.13 0.64
N THR A 106 14.58 2.27 1.63
CA THR A 106 14.80 0.84 1.39
C THR A 106 13.60 0.18 0.71
N VAL A 107 12.38 0.42 1.19
CA VAL A 107 11.16 -0.11 0.56
C VAL A 107 11.01 0.41 -0.86
N ILE A 108 11.18 1.72 -1.09
CA ILE A 108 11.10 2.32 -2.43
C ILE A 108 12.11 1.66 -3.38
N GLN A 109 13.37 1.52 -2.96
CA GLN A 109 14.40 0.89 -3.77
C GLN A 109 14.06 -0.56 -4.14
N GLN A 110 13.46 -1.32 -3.22
CA GLN A 110 13.11 -2.72 -3.47
C GLN A 110 11.85 -2.86 -4.33
N MET A 111 10.84 -2.00 -4.14
CA MET A 111 9.65 -1.96 -4.99
C MET A 111 10.02 -1.60 -6.43
N MET A 112 10.89 -0.61 -6.64
CA MET A 112 11.38 -0.27 -7.98
C MET A 112 12.10 -1.44 -8.67
N ARG A 113 12.86 -2.25 -7.91
CA ARG A 113 13.51 -3.46 -8.46
C ARG A 113 12.53 -4.58 -8.78
N SER A 114 11.40 -4.64 -8.07
CA SER A 114 10.39 -5.68 -8.24
C SER A 114 9.37 -5.36 -9.35
N GLU A 115 9.14 -4.07 -9.61
CA GLU A 115 8.24 -3.57 -10.66
C GLU A 115 8.88 -3.55 -12.05
N GLN A 116 10.21 -3.68 -12.16
CA GLN A 116 10.84 -3.92 -13.46
C GLN A 116 10.65 -5.40 -13.83
N PRO A 117 10.00 -5.72 -14.97
CA PRO A 117 10.03 -7.08 -15.47
C PRO A 117 11.50 -7.44 -15.65
N SER A 118 11.89 -8.61 -15.14
CA SER A 118 13.22 -9.15 -15.33
C SER A 118 13.58 -9.11 -16.82
N GLY A 119 14.37 -8.11 -17.21
CA GLY A 119 14.98 -8.03 -18.52
C GLY A 119 16.12 -9.03 -18.59
N ALA A 120 15.78 -10.32 -18.66
CA ALA A 120 16.74 -11.40 -18.83
C ALA A 120 16.09 -12.57 -19.58
N ALA A 121 15.69 -12.32 -20.82
CA ALA A 121 15.69 -13.33 -21.87
C ALA A 121 16.42 -12.73 -23.09
N VAL A 122 17.72 -12.51 -22.94
CA VAL A 122 18.64 -12.47 -24.09
C VAL A 122 18.82 -13.93 -24.52
N ALA A 123 18.10 -14.35 -25.55
CA ALA A 123 18.40 -15.52 -26.36
C ALA A 123 18.30 -15.06 -27.83
N ARG A 124 19.42 -14.62 -28.40
CA ARG A 124 20.19 -15.37 -29.40
C ARG A 124 19.30 -15.98 -30.49
N GLY A 125 19.13 -15.23 -31.57
CA GLY A 125 18.92 -15.74 -32.91
C GLY A 125 20.20 -15.52 -33.72
#